data_AF-A0A6P1CU81-F1
#
_entry.id   AF-A0A6P1CU81-F1
#
_cell.length_a   1.000
_cell.length_b   1.000
_cell.length_c   1.000
_cell.angle_alpha   90.00
_cell.angle_beta   90.00
_cell.angle_gamma   90.00
#
_symmetry.space_group_name_H-M   'P 1'
#
loop_
_entity.id
_entity.type
_entity.pdbx_description
1 polymer ?
#
loop_
_entity_poly.entity_id
_entity_poly.type
_entity_poly.pdbx_seq_one_letter_code
_entity_poly.pdbx_strand_id
1 'polypeptide(L)'
;AESIAADIDTPALILAGATDLRSTNSNAIPLAAAWGGPMLLRTIDKASADGLPEGRRLMTLLGAGKHEHKTARATRALLTGYLLATVQGDKTYSAFADPETSIPHTHLVDPHADEVPIDKPSPAKLGQLVALVRK
;
A
#
# COMPACT_ATOMS: atom_id res chain seq x y z
N ALA A 1 16.35 -0.66 7.70
CA ALA A 1 15.49 -1.79 8.13
C ALA A 1 15.76 -3.03 7.28
N GLU A 2 15.85 -2.86 5.97
CA GLU A 2 16.18 -3.82 4.92
C GLU A 2 17.43 -4.66 5.24
N SER A 3 18.48 -4.05 5.81
CA SER A 3 19.75 -4.72 6.11
C SER A 3 19.66 -5.88 7.10
N ILE A 4 18.60 -5.95 7.91
CA ILE A 4 18.37 -7.04 8.87
C ILE A 4 17.10 -7.84 8.56
N ALA A 5 16.37 -7.47 7.48
CA ALA A 5 15.07 -8.06 7.18
C ALA A 5 15.16 -9.56 6.87
N ALA A 6 16.29 -9.99 6.30
CA ALA A 6 16.55 -11.38 5.96
C ALA A 6 16.65 -12.29 7.19
N ASP A 7 16.98 -11.73 8.36
CA ASP A 7 17.10 -12.46 9.62
C ASP A 7 15.77 -12.56 10.37
N ILE A 8 14.69 -11.96 9.85
CA ILE A 8 13.37 -11.95 10.49
C ILE A 8 12.47 -12.99 9.82
N ASP A 9 12.20 -14.08 10.52
CA ASP A 9 11.42 -15.25 10.05
C ASP A 9 9.92 -15.18 10.38
N THR A 10 9.50 -14.16 11.13
CA THR A 10 8.09 -14.00 11.54
C THR A 10 7.20 -13.45 10.42
N PRO A 11 5.89 -13.77 10.40
CA PRO A 11 4.94 -13.19 9.45
C PRO A 11 4.87 -11.67 9.53
N ALA A 12 4.81 -10.99 8.38
CA ALA A 12 4.69 -9.54 8.31
C ALA A 12 3.68 -9.04 7.28
N LEU A 13 3.08 -7.89 7.60
CA LEU A 13 2.29 -7.06 6.71
C LEU A 13 3.01 -5.72 6.53
N ILE A 14 3.48 -5.44 5.31
CA ILE A 14 4.01 -4.13 4.91
C ILE A 14 2.91 -3.36 4.18
N LEU A 15 2.59 -2.17 4.66
CA LEU A 15 1.62 -1.26 4.05
C LEU A 15 2.32 -0.06 3.44
N ALA A 16 1.95 0.29 2.21
CA ALA A 16 2.47 1.45 1.49
C ALA A 16 1.35 2.25 0.81
N GLY A 17 1.59 3.53 0.56
CA GLY A 17 0.74 4.33 -0.31
C GLY A 17 0.97 3.95 -1.77
N ALA A 18 -0.09 3.78 -2.56
CA ALA A 18 0.08 3.51 -3.99
C ALA A 18 0.72 4.69 -4.74
N THR A 19 0.59 5.93 -4.23
CA THR A 19 1.09 7.13 -4.91
C THR A 19 2.60 7.29 -4.78
N ASP A 20 3.22 6.67 -3.78
CA ASP A 20 4.62 6.88 -3.43
C ASP A 20 5.39 5.59 -3.14
N LEU A 21 4.80 4.41 -3.40
CA LEU A 21 5.43 3.09 -3.29
C LEU A 21 6.84 3.06 -3.90
N ARG A 22 7.00 3.66 -5.09
CA ARG A 22 8.27 3.73 -5.85
C ARG A 22 8.98 5.08 -5.75
N SER A 23 8.59 5.92 -4.80
CA SER A 23 9.31 7.18 -4.55
C SER A 23 10.66 6.90 -3.90
N THR A 24 11.61 7.83 -4.04
CA THR A 24 12.93 7.76 -3.37
C THR A 24 12.83 7.71 -1.84
N ASN A 25 11.70 8.15 -1.28
CA ASN A 25 11.47 8.16 0.16
C ASN A 25 10.81 6.87 0.67
N SER A 26 10.47 5.93 -0.21
CA SER A 26 9.86 4.65 0.14
C SER A 26 10.88 3.52 0.06
N ASN A 27 10.87 2.68 1.09
CA ASN A 27 11.63 1.43 1.11
C ASN A 27 10.74 0.18 1.25
N ALA A 28 9.43 0.31 0.97
CA ALA A 28 8.50 -0.80 1.16
C ALA A 28 8.84 -2.01 0.26
N ILE A 29 9.20 -1.78 -1.02
CA ILE A 29 9.61 -2.83 -1.95
C ILE A 29 10.93 -3.50 -1.50
N PRO A 30 12.04 -2.78 -1.29
CA PRO A 30 13.30 -3.42 -0.89
C PRO A 30 13.19 -4.10 0.48
N LEU A 31 12.37 -3.57 1.40
CA LEU A 31 12.10 -4.23 2.69
C LEU A 31 11.32 -5.54 2.49
N ALA A 32 10.27 -5.54 1.67
CA ALA A 32 9.48 -6.73 1.37
C ALA A 32 10.30 -7.80 0.64
N ALA A 33 11.13 -7.39 -0.33
CA ALA A 33 12.00 -8.29 -1.08
C ALA A 33 13.09 -8.94 -0.22
N ALA A 34 13.52 -8.27 0.85
CA ALA A 34 14.55 -8.77 1.75
C ALA A 34 14.00 -9.54 2.96
N TRP A 35 12.68 -9.61 3.16
CA TRP A 35 12.09 -10.20 4.36
C TRP A 35 12.29 -11.72 4.40
N GLY A 36 12.79 -12.25 5.53
CA GLY A 36 13.14 -13.68 5.66
C GLY A 36 11.94 -14.61 5.85
N GLY A 37 10.85 -14.12 6.45
CA GLY A 37 9.64 -14.89 6.74
C GLY A 37 8.49 -14.67 5.75
N PRO A 38 7.29 -15.21 6.06
CA PRO A 38 6.08 -14.92 5.30
C PRO A 38 5.76 -13.42 5.28
N MET A 39 5.46 -12.87 4.11
CA MET A 39 5.35 -11.44 3.89
C MET A 39 4.16 -11.12 2.97
N LEU A 40 3.37 -10.12 3.35
CA LEU A 40 2.42 -9.44 2.46
C LEU A 40 2.82 -7.98 2.28
N LEU A 41 3.13 -7.57 1.04
CA LEU A 41 3.22 -6.16 0.67
C LEU A 41 1.89 -5.71 0.05
N ARG A 42 1.19 -4.80 0.72
CA ARG A 42 -0.09 -4.25 0.23
C ARG A 42 -0.03 -2.74 0.10
N THR A 43 -0.62 -2.23 -0.99
CA THR A 43 -0.79 -0.79 -1.23
C THR A 43 -2.23 -0.35 -1.01
N ILE A 44 -2.42 0.93 -0.65
CA ILE A 44 -3.74 1.56 -0.54
C ILE A 44 -3.91 2.57 -1.69
N ASP A 45 -5.03 2.47 -2.40
CA ASP A 45 -5.38 3.35 -3.52
C ASP A 45 -5.32 4.83 -3.11
N LYS A 46 -4.65 5.64 -3.93
CA LYS A 46 -4.54 7.11 -3.76
C LYS A 46 -3.89 7.56 -2.45
N ALA A 47 -3.35 6.64 -1.67
CA ALA A 47 -2.68 6.95 -0.42
C ALA A 47 -1.24 7.40 -0.66
N SER A 48 -0.79 8.33 0.17
CA SER A 48 0.63 8.69 0.34
C SER A 48 1.16 8.21 1.70
N ALA A 49 2.48 8.22 1.89
CA ALA A 49 3.14 7.90 3.15
C ALA A 49 2.73 8.85 4.28
N ASP A 50 2.31 10.08 3.98
CA ASP A 50 1.78 11.01 4.99
C ASP A 50 0.39 10.59 5.49
N GLY A 51 -0.36 9.83 4.68
CA GLY A 51 -1.70 9.36 5.00
C GLY A 51 -1.76 8.10 5.87
N LEU A 52 -0.67 7.33 5.95
CA LEU A 52 -0.60 6.08 6.73
C LEU A 52 -0.50 6.30 8.26
N PRO A 53 0.38 7.17 8.79
CA PRO A 53 0.52 7.37 10.23
C PRO A 53 -0.49 8.37 10.77
N GLU A 54 -1.09 8.05 11.93
CA GLU A 54 -2.12 8.88 12.55
C GLU A 54 -1.60 10.21 13.12
N GLY A 55 -0.30 10.30 13.41
CA GLY A 55 0.32 11.42 14.15
C GLY A 55 0.63 12.67 13.33
N ARG A 56 0.65 12.61 11.99
CA ARG A 56 0.98 13.78 11.16
C ARG A 56 -0.15 14.82 11.09
N ARG A 57 -1.33 14.51 11.64
CA ARG A 57 -2.50 15.41 11.76
C ARG A 57 -2.16 16.75 12.43
N LEU A 58 -1.26 16.75 13.43
CA LEU A 58 -0.90 18.00 14.12
C LEU A 58 -0.16 18.97 13.19
N MET A 59 0.66 18.45 12.28
CA MET A 59 1.38 19.27 11.28
C MET A 59 0.47 19.70 10.13
N THR A 60 -0.60 18.96 9.82
CA THR A 60 -1.60 19.37 8.81
C THR A 60 -2.39 20.62 9.24
N LEU A 61 -2.59 20.85 10.55
CA LEU A 61 -3.17 22.09 11.07
C LEU A 61 -2.24 23.30 10.84
N LEU A 62 -0.94 23.05 10.68
CA LEU A 62 0.09 24.04 10.38
C LEU A 62 0.39 24.14 8.86
N GLY A 63 -0.46 23.55 8.01
CA GLY A 63 -0.33 23.61 6.55
C GLY A 63 0.63 22.61 5.91
N ALA A 64 1.22 21.69 6.69
CA ALA A 64 2.11 20.65 6.18
C ALA A 64 1.35 19.33 5.98
N GLY A 65 1.11 18.96 4.71
CA GLY A 65 0.47 17.69 4.33
C GLY A 65 -1.06 17.72 4.41
N LYS A 66 -1.73 16.96 3.54
CA LYS A 66 -3.19 16.82 3.55
C LYS A 66 -3.56 15.58 4.36
N HIS A 67 -4.45 15.72 5.33
CA HIS A 67 -4.91 14.56 6.07
C HIS A 67 -5.79 13.64 5.21
N GLU A 68 -5.43 12.35 5.15
CA GLU A 68 -6.11 11.33 4.35
C GLU A 68 -6.97 10.40 5.22
N HIS A 69 -8.17 10.85 5.59
CA HIS A 69 -9.07 10.07 6.46
C HIS A 69 -9.39 8.66 5.95
N LYS A 70 -9.51 8.50 4.62
CA LYS A 70 -9.79 7.19 3.99
C LYS A 70 -8.60 6.24 4.12
N THR A 71 -7.39 6.75 3.89
CA THR A 71 -6.13 6.01 4.09
C THR A 71 -6.03 5.54 5.54
N ALA A 72 -6.19 6.44 6.51
CA ALA A 72 -6.16 6.08 7.93
C ALA A 72 -7.19 5.00 8.30
N ARG A 73 -8.42 5.09 7.76
CA ARG A 73 -9.46 4.06 7.98
C ARG A 73 -9.04 2.70 7.39
N ALA A 74 -8.52 2.68 6.17
CA ALA A 74 -8.07 1.46 5.51
C ALA A 74 -6.87 0.85 6.25
N THR A 75 -5.87 1.65 6.61
CA THR A 75 -4.70 1.23 7.39
C THR A 75 -5.12 0.57 8.71
N ARG A 76 -6.04 1.19 9.47
CA ARG A 76 -6.57 0.63 10.71
C ARG A 76 -7.27 -0.72 10.48
N ALA A 77 -8.10 -0.82 9.45
CA ALA A 77 -8.81 -2.06 9.14
C ALA A 77 -7.84 -3.19 8.77
N LEU A 78 -6.86 -2.91 7.91
CA LEU A 78 -5.85 -3.88 7.48
C LEU A 78 -4.97 -4.35 8.63
N LEU A 79 -4.43 -3.42 9.43
CA LEU A 79 -3.59 -3.75 10.59
C LEU A 79 -4.37 -4.58 11.61
N THR A 80 -5.55 -4.11 12.03
CA THR A 80 -6.36 -4.80 13.02
C THR A 80 -6.77 -6.19 12.52
N GLY A 81 -7.28 -6.29 11.28
CA GLY A 81 -7.68 -7.57 10.71
C GLY A 81 -6.51 -8.55 10.62
N TYR A 82 -5.34 -8.10 10.17
CA TYR A 82 -4.14 -8.94 10.08
C TYR A 82 -3.67 -9.43 11.46
N LEU A 83 -3.64 -8.55 12.47
CA LEU A 83 -3.22 -8.93 13.82
C LEU A 83 -4.22 -9.89 14.49
N LEU A 84 -5.53 -9.67 14.30
CA LEU A 84 -6.56 -10.60 14.78
C LEU A 84 -6.41 -11.97 14.12
N ALA A 85 -6.12 -12.02 12.82
CA ALA A 85 -5.91 -13.26 12.09
C ALA A 85 -4.62 -14.00 12.49
N THR A 86 -3.50 -13.29 12.62
CA THR A 86 -2.17 -13.90 12.74
C THR A 86 -1.68 -14.06 14.18
N VAL A 87 -1.98 -13.10 15.05
CA VAL A 87 -1.54 -13.12 16.46
C VAL A 87 -2.60 -13.77 17.33
N GLN A 88 -3.87 -13.38 17.17
CA GLN A 88 -4.95 -13.96 17.97
C GLN A 88 -5.50 -15.26 17.37
N GLY A 89 -5.26 -15.53 16.09
CA GLY A 89 -5.76 -16.73 15.41
C GLY A 89 -7.27 -16.72 15.13
N ASP A 90 -7.90 -15.54 15.13
CA ASP A 90 -9.33 -15.42 14.88
C ASP A 90 -9.64 -15.62 13.39
N LYS A 91 -10.22 -16.77 13.07
CA LYS A 91 -10.56 -17.19 11.70
C LYS A 91 -11.56 -16.27 11.02
N THR A 92 -12.34 -15.50 11.78
CA THR A 92 -13.25 -14.47 11.26
C THR A 92 -12.51 -13.45 10.40
N TYR A 93 -11.24 -13.18 10.73
CA TYR A 93 -10.40 -12.19 10.06
C TYR A 93 -9.37 -12.80 9.10
N SER A 94 -9.41 -14.11 8.84
CA SER A 94 -8.44 -14.82 7.99
C SER A 94 -8.21 -14.18 6.62
N ALA A 95 -9.25 -13.60 6.02
CA ALA A 95 -9.23 -12.80 4.80
C ALA A 95 -8.16 -11.67 4.79
N PHE A 96 -7.82 -11.11 5.95
CA PHE A 96 -6.80 -10.04 6.06
C PHE A 96 -5.37 -10.57 6.00
N ALA A 97 -5.15 -11.87 6.21
CA ALA A 97 -3.84 -12.53 6.12
C ALA A 97 -3.70 -13.43 4.87
N ASP A 98 -4.76 -13.58 4.08
CA ASP A 98 -4.75 -14.35 2.83
C ASP A 98 -4.31 -13.46 1.65
N PRO A 99 -3.25 -13.81 0.90
CA PRO A 99 -2.82 -13.06 -0.29
C PRO A 99 -3.84 -13.08 -1.43
N GLU A 100 -4.64 -14.14 -1.57
CA GLU A 100 -5.60 -14.29 -2.68
C GLU A 100 -6.89 -13.50 -2.44
N THR A 101 -7.10 -13.03 -1.21
CA THR A 101 -8.28 -12.24 -0.88
C THR A 101 -8.16 -10.82 -1.45
N SER A 102 -9.14 -10.45 -2.28
CA SER A 102 -9.34 -9.08 -2.74
C SER A 102 -9.98 -8.23 -1.64
N ILE A 103 -9.25 -7.21 -1.18
CA ILE A 103 -9.74 -6.22 -0.22
C ILE A 103 -9.97 -4.89 -0.94
N PRO A 104 -11.17 -4.29 -0.87
CA PRO A 104 -11.48 -3.07 -1.60
C PRO A 104 -10.47 -1.94 -1.35
N HIS A 105 -10.09 -1.24 -2.41
CA HIS A 105 -9.14 -0.11 -2.40
C HIS A 105 -7.71 -0.46 -2.00
N THR A 106 -7.34 -1.74 -2.07
CA THR A 106 -5.99 -2.20 -1.78
C THR A 106 -5.52 -3.18 -2.83
N HIS A 107 -4.22 -3.26 -3.05
CA HIS A 107 -3.62 -4.20 -3.99
C HIS A 107 -2.43 -4.92 -3.36
N LEU A 108 -2.36 -6.23 -3.53
CA LEU A 108 -1.14 -6.98 -3.26
C LEU A 108 -0.09 -6.61 -4.30
N VAL A 109 1.15 -6.43 -3.84
CA VAL A 109 2.29 -6.12 -4.70
C VAL A 109 3.29 -7.26 -4.55
N ASP A 110 3.68 -7.84 -5.68
CA ASP A 110 4.84 -8.72 -5.75
C ASP A 110 6.12 -7.87 -5.69
N PRO A 111 6.95 -7.98 -4.63
CA PRO A 111 8.18 -7.21 -4.51
C PRO A 111 9.29 -7.67 -5.47
N HIS A 112 9.14 -8.84 -6.10
CA HIS A 112 10.11 -9.42 -7.04
C HIS A 112 9.69 -9.30 -8.51
N ALA A 113 8.49 -8.78 -8.79
CA ALA A 113 8.04 -8.59 -10.16
C ALA A 113 8.90 -7.57 -10.90
N ASP A 114 9.39 -7.96 -12.09
CA ASP A 114 10.05 -7.05 -13.02
C ASP A 114 9.13 -5.88 -13.36
N GLU A 115 9.68 -4.65 -13.37
CA GLU A 115 8.91 -3.45 -13.65
C GLU A 115 8.36 -3.50 -15.08
N VAL A 116 7.05 -3.71 -15.23
CA VAL A 116 6.37 -3.37 -16.49
C VAL A 116 6.19 -1.86 -16.51
N PRO A 117 6.75 -1.14 -17.50
CA PRO A 117 6.53 0.30 -17.62
C PRO A 117 5.03 0.58 -17.69
N ILE A 118 4.53 1.35 -16.73
CA ILE A 118 3.15 1.84 -16.77
C ILE A 118 3.11 2.85 -17.92
N ASP A 119 2.57 2.44 -19.07
CA ASP A 119 2.22 3.35 -20.17
C ASP A 119 1.13 4.30 -19.65
N LYS A 120 1.55 5.41 -19.03
CA LYS A 120 0.63 6.50 -18.70
C LYS A 120 0.00 6.90 -20.03
N PRO A 121 -1.33 6.80 -20.20
CA PRO A 121 -1.94 7.16 -21.46
C PRO A 121 -1.56 8.60 -21.78
N SER A 122 -0.82 8.78 -22.87
CA SER A 122 -0.40 10.08 -23.35
C SER A 122 -1.61 11.02 -23.40
N PRO A 123 -1.48 12.29 -22.98
CA PRO A 123 -2.57 13.26 -23.02
C PRO A 123 -3.18 13.41 -24.44
N ALA A 124 -2.45 13.02 -25.48
CA ALA A 124 -2.95 12.95 -26.84
C ALA A 124 -4.10 11.92 -27.02
N LYS A 125 -4.05 10.77 -26.33
CA LYS A 125 -5.10 9.74 -26.41
C LYS A 125 -6.40 10.18 -25.71
N LEU A 126 -6.29 10.97 -24.65
CA LEU A 126 -7.44 11.59 -23.95
C LEU A 126 -8.13 12.65 -24.81
N GLY A 127 -7.37 13.49 -25.53
CA GLY A 127 -7.93 14.48 -26.44
C GLY A 127 -8.71 13.87 -27.61
N GLN A 128 -8.24 12.73 -28.14
CA GLN A 128 -8.91 12.01 -29.22
C GLN A 128 -10.23 11.36 -28.79
N LEU A 129 -10.30 10.82 -27.57
CA LEU A 129 -11.54 10.27 -27.01
C LEU A 129 -12.60 11.35 -26.78
N VAL A 130 -12.22 12.53 -26.28
CA VAL A 130 -13.15 13.65 -26.07
C VAL A 130 -13.66 14.22 -27.41
N ALA A 131 -12.83 14.22 -28.46
CA ALA A 131 -13.24 14.66 -29.79
C ALA A 131 -14.24 13.70 -30.46
N LEU A 132 -14.14 12.39 -30.17
CA LEU A 132 -15.03 11.37 -30.73
C LEU A 132 -16.44 11.42 -30.13
N VAL A 133 -16.58 11.84 -28.87
CA VAL A 133 -17.87 11.95 -28.15
C VAL A 133 -18.60 13.26 -28.46
N ARG A 134 -17.93 14.24 -29.08
CA ARG A 134 -18.52 15.53 -29.48
C ARG A 134 -19.13 15.54 -30.89
N LYS A 135 -19.26 14.38 -31.53
CA LYS A 135 -19.88 14.23 -32.85
C LYS A 135 -21.18 13.45 -32.73
#